data_AF-A0A8J2KR66-F1
#
_entry.id   AF-A0A8J2KR66-F1
#
_cell.length_a   1.000
_cell.length_b   1.000
_cell.length_c   1.000
_cell.angle_alpha   90.00
_cell.angle_beta   90.00
_cell.angle_gamma   90.00
#
_symmetry.space_group_name_H-M   'P 1'
#
loop_
_entity.id
_entity.type
_entity.pdbx_description
1 polymer ?
#
loop_
_entity_poly.entity_id
_entity_poly.type
_entity_poly.pdbx_seq_one_letter_code
_entity_poly.pdbx_strand_id
1 'polypeptide(L)'
;IRAICQFYNDKSVFITGATGFVGKCLGAKLLQFCPNIGKIYILVRPRPDSQAGILSKYSDMVNSTVFENIRKNSPTLLEEVCCLPGEMSLPCCGFDATTLELIKDVEVVIHCASAIRFNMAV
;
A
#
# COMPACT_ATOMS: atom_id res chain seq x y z
N ILE A 1 16.07 -5.16 13.35
CA ILE A 1 14.68 -5.64 13.13
C ILE A 1 13.80 -5.36 14.35
N ARG A 2 14.09 -5.85 15.56
CA ARG A 2 13.23 -5.62 16.75
C ARG A 2 12.82 -4.17 17.01
N ALA A 3 13.74 -3.21 16.94
CA ALA A 3 13.42 -1.78 17.12
C ALA A 3 12.46 -1.24 16.04
N ILE A 4 12.56 -1.74 14.80
CA ILE A 4 11.65 -1.39 13.71
C ILE A 4 10.25 -1.94 14.02
N CYS A 5 10.16 -3.21 14.41
CA CYS A 5 8.87 -3.83 14.77
C CYS A 5 8.19 -3.07 15.91
N GLN A 6 8.94 -2.76 16.98
CA GLN A 6 8.43 -1.98 18.11
C GLN A 6 7.95 -0.59 17.71
N PHE A 7 8.65 0.07 16.79
CA PHE A 7 8.22 1.36 16.27
C PHE A 7 6.86 1.26 15.55
N TYR A 8 6.63 0.22 14.76
CA TYR A 8 5.40 0.06 13.97
C TYR A 8 4.24 -0.61 14.72
N ASN A 9 4.44 -1.08 15.96
CA ASN A 9 3.36 -1.70 16.73
C ASN A 9 2.18 -0.74 16.88
N ASP A 10 0.99 -1.25 16.56
CA ASP A 10 -0.31 -0.59 16.56
C ASP A 10 -0.40 0.65 15.66
N LYS A 11 0.67 0.96 14.91
CA LYS A 11 0.71 2.14 14.04
C LYS A 11 -0.02 1.92 12.74
N SER A 12 -0.85 2.89 12.40
CA SER A 12 -1.43 3.04 11.07
C SER A 12 -0.37 3.59 10.09
N VAL A 13 -0.27 2.99 8.91
CA VAL A 13 0.72 3.35 7.89
C VAL A 13 0.04 3.62 6.56
N PHE A 14 0.32 4.76 5.94
CA PHE A 14 -0.13 5.08 4.59
C PHE A 14 1.03 4.99 3.60
N ILE A 15 0.90 4.12 2.59
CA ILE A 15 1.91 3.89 1.57
C ILE A 15 1.39 4.35 0.20
N THR A 16 2.09 5.30 -0.41
CA THR A 16 1.86 5.62 -1.83
C THR A 16 2.78 4.79 -2.71
N GLY A 17 2.31 4.39 -3.89
CA GLY A 17 3.12 3.57 -4.80
C GLY A 17 3.29 2.11 -4.34
N ALA A 18 2.43 1.63 -3.43
CA ALA A 18 2.49 0.28 -2.89
C ALA A 18 2.39 -0.81 -3.95
N THR A 19 1.72 -0.56 -5.07
CA THR A 19 1.62 -1.53 -6.18
C THR A 19 2.88 -1.57 -7.07
N GLY A 20 3.80 -0.61 -6.90
CA GLY A 20 5.08 -0.54 -7.61
C GLY A 20 6.13 -1.49 -7.02
N PHE A 21 7.30 -1.60 -7.65
CA PHE A 21 8.35 -2.55 -7.23
C PHE A 21 8.85 -2.32 -5.79
N VAL A 22 9.29 -1.09 -5.48
CA VAL A 22 9.80 -0.78 -4.12
C VAL A 22 8.68 -0.82 -3.09
N GLY A 23 7.54 -0.18 -3.40
CA GLY A 23 6.40 -0.09 -2.49
C GLY A 23 5.85 -1.45 -2.08
N LYS A 24 5.74 -2.41 -3.00
CA LYS A 24 5.21 -3.76 -2.68
C LYS A 24 6.17 -4.56 -1.81
N CYS A 25 7.48 -4.44 -2.08
CA CYS A 25 8.51 -5.09 -1.26
C CYS A 25 8.54 -4.51 0.15
N LEU A 26 8.36 -3.20 0.30
CA LEU A 26 8.24 -2.54 1.59
C LEU A 26 7.00 -3.02 2.34
N GLY A 27 5.83 -3.00 1.71
CA GLY A 27 4.57 -3.45 2.31
C GLY A 27 4.66 -4.91 2.78
N ALA A 28 5.19 -5.80 1.94
CA ALA A 28 5.42 -7.20 2.31
C ALA A 28 6.37 -7.34 3.51
N LYS A 29 7.46 -6.55 3.57
CA LYS A 29 8.37 -6.56 4.73
C LYS A 29 7.70 -6.06 6.00
N LEU A 30 6.88 -5.01 5.93
CA LEU A 30 6.15 -4.53 7.10
C LEU A 30 5.21 -5.60 7.63
N LEU A 31 4.39 -6.21 6.77
CA LEU A 31 3.49 -7.30 7.16
C LEU A 31 4.24 -8.50 7.74
N GLN A 32 5.33 -8.94 7.07
CA GLN A 32 6.05 -10.14 7.48
C GLN A 32 6.82 -9.96 8.81
N PHE A 33 7.38 -8.78 9.07
CA PHE A 33 8.25 -8.57 10.23
C PHE A 33 7.59 -7.77 11.36
N CYS A 34 6.50 -7.05 11.10
CA CYS A 34 5.77 -6.27 12.10
C CYS A 34 4.36 -6.87 12.26
N PRO A 35 4.22 -8.03 12.93
CA PRO A 35 2.93 -8.74 13.01
C PRO A 35 1.85 -7.99 13.79
N ASN A 36 2.24 -7.02 14.63
CA ASN A 36 1.34 -6.16 15.39
C ASN A 36 1.21 -4.77 14.75
N ILE A 37 1.52 -4.62 13.46
CA ILE A 37 1.26 -3.35 12.77
C ILE A 37 -0.25 -3.11 12.71
N GLY A 38 -0.66 -1.85 12.83
CA GLY A 38 -2.05 -1.47 12.61
C GLY A 38 -2.42 -1.55 11.12
N LYS A 39 -3.41 -0.75 10.70
CA LYS A 39 -3.85 -0.74 9.30
C LYS A 39 -2.78 -0.18 8.37
N ILE A 40 -2.54 -0.87 7.26
CA ILE A 40 -1.74 -0.39 6.14
C ILE A 40 -2.69 0.12 5.05
N TYR A 41 -2.81 1.42 4.93
CA TYR A 41 -3.51 2.07 3.84
C TYR A 41 -2.61 2.16 2.62
N ILE A 42 -3.10 1.80 1.44
CA ILE A 42 -2.35 1.93 0.20
C ILE A 42 -3.09 2.77 -0.83
N LEU A 43 -2.40 3.77 -1.39
CA LEU A 43 -2.94 4.55 -2.51
C LEU A 43 -2.88 3.70 -3.79
N VAL A 44 -4.05 3.41 -4.37
CA VAL A 44 -4.17 2.66 -5.61
C VAL A 44 -4.78 3.55 -6.70
N ARG A 45 -3.95 3.88 -7.69
CA ARG A 45 -4.40 4.62 -8.87
C ARG A 45 -5.39 3.79 -9.70
N PRO A 46 -6.63 4.25 -9.91
CA PRO A 46 -7.58 3.58 -10.81
C PRO A 46 -7.02 3.51 -12.23
N ARG A 47 -7.34 2.44 -12.98
CA ARG A 47 -7.10 2.41 -14.42
C ARG A 47 -8.32 3.02 -15.12
N PRO A 48 -8.15 3.91 -16.11
CA PRO A 48 -9.29 4.53 -16.81
C PRO A 48 -10.20 3.54 -17.54
N ASP A 49 -9.71 2.34 -17.83
CA ASP A 49 -10.26 1.39 -18.81
C ASP A 49 -10.76 0.07 -18.21
N SER A 50 -10.75 -0.12 -16.88
CA SER A 50 -11.30 -1.35 -16.29
C SER A 50 -12.20 -1.11 -15.08
N GLN A 51 -13.42 -1.63 -15.17
CA GLN A 51 -14.38 -1.74 -14.06
C GLN A 51 -13.82 -2.55 -12.87
N ALA A 52 -12.69 -3.25 -13.05
CA ALA A 52 -12.03 -4.09 -12.06
C ALA A 52 -10.77 -3.45 -11.41
N GLY A 53 -10.46 -2.17 -11.70
CA GLY A 53 -9.10 -1.63 -11.62
C GLY A 53 -8.36 -1.70 -10.27
N ILE A 54 -9.05 -1.46 -9.15
CA ILE A 54 -8.39 -1.39 -7.82
C ILE A 54 -8.16 -2.78 -7.25
N LEU A 55 -9.21 -3.61 -7.21
CA LEU A 55 -9.13 -4.98 -6.71
C LEU A 55 -8.19 -5.84 -7.56
N SER A 56 -8.18 -5.64 -8.89
CA SER A 56 -7.21 -6.29 -9.78
C SER A 56 -5.79 -5.88 -9.44
N LYS A 57 -5.49 -4.59 -9.26
CA LYS A 57 -4.14 -4.14 -8.88
C LYS A 57 -3.70 -4.67 -7.52
N TYR A 58 -4.61 -4.74 -6.56
CA TYR A 58 -4.33 -5.34 -5.27
C TYR A 58 -4.05 -6.83 -5.41
N SER A 59 -4.91 -7.56 -6.14
CA SER A 59 -4.73 -8.98 -6.44
C SER A 59 -3.37 -9.26 -7.10
N ASP A 60 -3.00 -8.49 -8.13
CA ASP A 60 -1.70 -8.60 -8.81
C ASP A 60 -0.53 -8.39 -7.84
N MET A 61 -0.66 -7.42 -6.93
CA MET A 61 0.34 -7.14 -5.92
C MET A 61 0.50 -8.32 -4.96
N VAL A 62 -0.60 -8.78 -4.34
CA VAL A 62 -0.55 -9.85 -3.33
C VAL A 62 -0.26 -11.21 -3.93
N ASN A 63 -0.45 -11.43 -5.24
CA ASN A 63 -0.08 -12.66 -5.93
C ASN A 63 1.39 -12.69 -6.38
N SER A 64 2.11 -11.58 -6.31
CA SER A 64 3.53 -11.54 -6.66
C SER A 64 4.40 -12.39 -5.70
N THR A 65 5.60 -12.76 -6.14
CA THR A 65 6.52 -13.63 -5.39
C THR A 65 6.90 -13.09 -4.02
N VAL A 66 6.98 -11.77 -3.85
CA VAL A 66 7.34 -11.16 -2.56
C VAL A 66 6.30 -11.41 -1.45
N PHE A 67 5.05 -11.70 -1.82
CA PHE A 67 3.98 -12.05 -0.89
C PHE A 67 3.80 -13.56 -0.72
N GLU A 68 4.58 -14.40 -1.42
CA GLU A 68 4.38 -15.86 -1.41
C GLU A 68 4.45 -16.44 0.02
N ASN A 69 5.42 -16.00 0.80
CA ASN A 69 5.57 -16.43 2.19
C ASN A 69 4.37 -16.01 3.06
N ILE A 70 3.86 -14.79 2.88
CA ILE A 70 2.68 -14.29 3.60
C ILE A 70 1.45 -15.12 3.21
N ARG A 71 1.21 -15.34 1.91
CA ARG A 71 0.08 -16.16 1.44
C ARG A 71 0.11 -17.58 2.00
N LYS A 72 1.29 -18.19 2.11
CA LYS A 72 1.44 -19.57 2.60
C LYS A 72 1.32 -19.69 4.12
N ASN A 73 1.94 -18.76 4.87
CA ASN A 73 2.15 -18.94 6.30
C ASN A 73 1.27 -18.04 7.17
N SER A 74 0.79 -16.91 6.64
CA SER A 74 0.05 -15.90 7.42
C SER A 74 -0.88 -15.07 6.51
N PRO A 75 -1.83 -15.70 5.79
CA PRO A 75 -2.65 -15.01 4.79
C PRO A 75 -3.56 -13.93 5.40
N THR A 76 -3.93 -14.07 6.67
CA THR A 76 -4.74 -13.09 7.41
C THR A 76 -4.07 -11.73 7.54
N LEU A 77 -2.73 -11.65 7.47
CA LEU A 77 -2.01 -10.36 7.46
C LEU A 77 -2.38 -9.48 6.26
N LEU A 78 -2.90 -10.07 5.17
CA LEU A 78 -3.39 -9.30 4.02
C LEU A 78 -4.69 -8.53 4.33
N GLU A 79 -5.41 -8.88 5.39
CA GLU A 79 -6.62 -8.17 5.85
C GLU A 79 -6.28 -6.84 6.55
N GLU A 80 -5.00 -6.64 6.89
CA GLU A 80 -4.50 -5.36 7.40
C GLU A 80 -4.28 -4.32 6.29
N VAL A 81 -4.35 -4.72 5.02
CA VAL A 81 -4.17 -3.83 3.89
C VAL A 81 -5.51 -3.26 3.41
N CYS A 82 -5.65 -1.94 3.49
CA CYS A 82 -6.81 -1.20 2.99
C CYS A 82 -6.45 -0.44 1.70
N CYS A 83 -7.13 -0.75 0.60
CA CYS A 83 -6.92 -0.05 -0.67
C CYS A 83 -7.73 1.25 -0.74
N LEU A 84 -7.04 2.36 -0.96
CA LEU A 84 -7.66 3.67 -1.13
C LEU A 84 -7.60 4.09 -2.61
N PRO A 85 -8.75 4.22 -3.30
CA PRO A 85 -8.81 4.80 -4.64
C PRO A 85 -8.30 6.23 -4.59
N GLY A 86 -7.31 6.56 -5.41
CA GLY A 86 -6.91 7.96 -5.53
C GLY A 86 -5.83 8.20 -6.56
N GLU A 87 -5.62 9.47 -6.87
CA GLU A 87 -4.62 9.96 -7.80
C GLU A 87 -3.82 11.07 -7.13
N MET A 88 -2.51 10.86 -7.03
CA MET A 88 -1.63 11.74 -6.29
C MET A 88 -1.46 13.12 -6.94
N SER A 89 -1.73 13.24 -8.24
CA SER A 89 -1.70 14.54 -8.92
C SER A 89 -2.89 15.43 -8.60
N LEU A 90 -3.92 14.92 -7.91
CA LEU A 90 -5.09 15.69 -7.50
C LEU A 90 -4.92 16.24 -6.07
N PRO A 91 -5.57 17.38 -5.73
CA PRO A 91 -5.67 17.84 -4.36
C PRO A 91 -6.17 16.71 -3.44
N CYS A 92 -5.53 16.56 -2.29
CA CYS A 92 -5.86 15.50 -1.32
C CYS A 92 -5.90 14.09 -1.92
N CYS A 93 -5.09 13.81 -2.95
CA CYS A 93 -5.10 12.56 -3.71
C CYS A 93 -6.45 12.21 -4.38
N GLY A 94 -7.38 13.17 -4.51
CA GLY A 94 -8.74 12.93 -4.99
C GLY A 94 -9.64 12.22 -3.98
N PHE A 95 -9.26 12.19 -2.70
CA PHE A 95 -10.05 11.58 -1.63
C PHE A 95 -11.30 12.39 -1.29
N ASP A 96 -12.38 11.69 -0.95
CA ASP A 96 -13.59 12.27 -0.39
C ASP A 96 -13.46 12.47 1.13
N ALA A 97 -14.45 13.14 1.73
CA ALA A 97 -14.46 13.42 3.17
C ALA A 97 -14.40 12.12 4.00
N THR A 98 -15.07 11.06 3.56
CA THR A 98 -15.06 9.75 4.22
C THR A 98 -13.67 9.15 4.27
N THR A 99 -12.95 9.17 3.14
CA THR A 99 -11.60 8.64 3.04
C THR A 99 -10.61 9.48 3.83
N LEU A 100 -10.76 10.81 3.82
CA LEU A 100 -9.93 11.70 4.62
C LEU A 100 -10.11 11.48 6.12
N GLU A 101 -11.35 11.27 6.56
CA GLU A 101 -11.67 10.93 7.94
C GLU A 101 -11.08 9.56 8.33
N LEU A 102 -11.13 8.58 7.42
CA LEU A 102 -10.55 7.24 7.62
C LEU A 102 -9.03 7.27 7.86
N ILE A 103 -8.32 8.20 7.22
CA ILE A 103 -6.84 8.30 7.31
C ILE A 103 -6.35 9.44 8.21
N LYS A 104 -7.26 10.14 8.90
CA LYS A 104 -6.91 11.33 9.69
C LYS A 104 -5.87 11.07 10.79
N ASP A 105 -5.89 9.86 11.34
CA ASP A 105 -5.02 9.41 12.43
C ASP A 105 -3.88 8.50 11.92
N VAL A 106 -3.49 8.64 10.65
CA VAL A 106 -2.30 7.94 10.13
C VAL A 106 -1.04 8.45 10.82
N GLU A 107 -0.29 7.53 11.44
CA GLU A 107 0.93 7.88 12.19
C GLU A 107 2.19 7.88 11.32
N VAL A 108 2.22 7.07 10.27
CA VAL A 108 3.38 6.97 9.38
C VAL A 108 2.97 7.07 7.92
N VAL A 109 3.57 8.00 7.19
CA VAL A 109 3.40 8.10 5.74
C VAL A 109 4.70 7.67 5.06
N ILE A 110 4.61 6.70 4.14
CA ILE A 110 5.74 6.28 3.32
C ILE A 110 5.44 6.57 1.85
N HIS A 111 6.17 7.52 1.29
CA HIS A 111 5.97 7.96 -0.07
C HIS A 111 6.92 7.23 -1.05
N CYS A 112 6.37 6.31 -1.85
CA CYS A 112 7.12 5.58 -2.88
C CYS A 112 6.53 5.74 -4.30
N ALA A 113 5.47 6.54 -4.45
CA ALA A 113 4.87 6.78 -5.75
C ALA A 113 5.77 7.68 -6.61
N SER A 114 6.01 7.28 -7.86
CA SER A 114 6.70 8.10 -8.85
C SER A 114 6.11 7.85 -10.24
N ALA A 115 6.12 8.89 -11.07
CA ALA A 115 5.76 8.78 -12.48
C ALA A 115 6.96 8.25 -13.26
N ILE A 116 7.06 6.93 -13.40
CA ILE A 116 8.13 6.32 -14.18
C ILE A 116 7.70 6.25 -15.65
N ARG A 117 8.47 6.94 -16.51
CA ARG A 117 8.35 6.87 -17.97
C ARG A 117 9.57 6.11 -18.49
N PHE A 118 9.40 4.84 -18.81
CA PHE A 118 10.50 3.98 -19.31
C PHE A 118 10.98 4.35 -20.72
N ASN A 119 10.34 5.33 -21.38
CA ASN A 119 10.59 5.71 -22.77
C ASN A 119 11.09 7.17 -22.94
N MET A 120 11.79 7.72 -21.96
CA MET A 120 12.54 8.96 -22.20
C MET A 120 13.85 8.62 -22.88
N ALA A 121 13.88 8.70 -24.22
CA ALA A 121 15.12 8.88 -24.94
C ALA A 121 15.70 10.23 -24.49
N VAL A 122 16.88 10.19 -23.89
CA VAL A 122 17.72 11.37 -23.69
C VAL A 122 18.37 11.70 -25.03
#